data_AF-A0A7C1MXK2-F1
#
_entry.id   AF-A0A7C1MXK2-F1
#
_cell.length_a   1.000
_cell.length_b   1.000
_cell.length_c   1.000
_cell.angle_alpha   90.00
_cell.angle_beta   90.00
_cell.angle_gamma   90.00
#
_symmetry.space_group_name_H-M   'P 1'
#
loop_
_entity.id
_entity.type
_entity.pdbx_description
1 polymer ?
#
loop_
_entity_poly.entity_id
_entity_poly.type
_entity_poly.pdbx_seq_one_letter_code
_entity_poly.pdbx_strand_id
1 'polypeptide(L)'
;MNHGYLSEYFVGIAAKRLSAVEADTNVSNQHEFNGSRELKRLLGTGSGQKKRIVTKFIWLGEVNEGISSEGFVTWYDARLDHPTRSEYRLYFSTNDVTSIAERGDMLFIGKRTDGTLIVIVTVQNSTIENQLLWLFGLPSQTGLNFEGQNFDNINDVEIDFIVRFIFDELGIDIEEPETDSLDDILIKFNGVFPSTRVFSALARTIDKVDLQQKSGQLDKGHAATF
;
A
#
# COMPACT_ATOMS: atom_id res chain seq x y z
N MET A 1 13.50 1.08 -2.72
CA MET A 1 12.32 1.72 -3.36
C MET A 1 12.14 3.13 -2.82
N ASN A 2 11.58 4.06 -3.61
CA ASN A 2 11.40 5.46 -3.19
C ASN A 2 10.06 5.68 -2.49
N HIS A 3 10.06 6.59 -1.51
CA HIS A 3 8.85 7.08 -0.86
C HIS A 3 7.85 7.61 -1.90
N GLY A 4 6.58 7.25 -1.80
CA GLY A 4 5.53 7.72 -2.72
C GLY A 4 5.41 6.94 -4.03
N TYR A 5 6.25 5.94 -4.29
CA TYR A 5 6.23 5.19 -5.56
C TYR A 5 4.86 4.58 -5.89
N LEU A 6 4.20 3.97 -4.91
CA LEU A 6 2.88 3.36 -5.12
C LEU A 6 1.79 4.41 -5.40
N SER A 7 1.97 5.64 -4.92
CA SER A 7 1.00 6.74 -5.10
C SER A 7 0.88 7.20 -6.54
N GLU A 8 1.90 6.99 -7.38
CA GLU A 8 1.94 7.40 -8.79
C GLU A 8 0.87 6.68 -9.63
N TYR A 9 0.42 5.50 -9.20
CA TYR A 9 -0.59 4.69 -9.88
C TYR A 9 -2.03 5.09 -9.51
N PHE A 10 -2.19 6.08 -8.63
CA PHE A 10 -3.48 6.55 -8.15
C PHE A 10 -3.66 8.05 -8.39
N VAL A 11 -4.88 8.43 -8.77
CA VAL A 11 -5.32 9.84 -8.80
C VAL A 11 -5.30 10.45 -7.40
N GLY A 12 -5.49 9.62 -6.38
CA GLY A 12 -5.40 10.02 -4.99
C GLY A 12 -5.72 8.85 -4.06
N ILE A 13 -5.37 9.04 -2.79
CA ILE A 13 -5.48 8.03 -1.75
C ILE A 13 -6.07 8.67 -0.50
N ALA A 14 -6.98 7.95 0.15
CA ALA A 14 -7.52 8.29 1.44
C ALA A 14 -7.28 7.13 2.40
N ALA A 15 -6.86 7.43 3.63
CA ALA A 15 -6.74 6.42 4.67
C ALA A 15 -7.54 6.82 5.91
N LYS A 16 -8.09 5.83 6.61
CA LYS A 16 -8.75 6.03 7.91
C LYS A 16 -8.75 4.74 8.73
N ARG A 17 -8.86 4.88 10.05
CA ARG A 17 -9.15 3.78 10.96
C ARG A 17 -10.61 3.32 10.83
N LEU A 18 -10.85 2.01 10.81
CA LEU A 18 -12.19 1.44 10.91
C LEU A 18 -12.74 1.58 12.33
N SER A 19 -13.95 2.12 12.43
CA SER A 19 -14.70 2.13 13.70
C SER A 19 -15.45 0.81 13.91
N ALA A 20 -15.94 0.59 15.14
CA ALA A 20 -16.67 -0.64 15.48
C ALA A 20 -17.89 -0.88 14.56
N VAL A 21 -18.61 0.20 14.19
CA VAL A 21 -19.82 0.12 13.36
C VAL A 21 -19.53 -0.13 11.87
N GLU A 22 -18.27 -0.02 11.46
CA GLU A 22 -17.80 -0.17 10.08
C GLU A 22 -17.10 -1.53 9.82
N ALA A 23 -16.71 -2.23 10.89
CA ALA A 23 -15.96 -3.48 10.82
C ALA A 23 -16.76 -4.68 11.34
N ASP A 24 -17.55 -4.49 12.40
CA ASP A 24 -18.28 -5.60 13.02
C ASP A 24 -19.68 -5.73 12.42
N THR A 25 -19.83 -6.71 11.51
CA THR A 25 -21.12 -7.05 10.89
C THR A 25 -22.13 -7.65 11.88
N ASN A 26 -21.69 -8.15 13.04
CA ASN A 26 -22.58 -8.64 14.11
C ASN A 26 -23.10 -7.49 14.99
N VAL A 27 -22.35 -6.39 15.10
CA VAL A 27 -22.76 -5.18 15.81
C VAL A 27 -23.57 -4.24 14.90
N SER A 28 -23.33 -4.29 13.59
CA SER A 28 -23.89 -3.37 12.62
C SER A 28 -24.17 -4.07 11.29
N ASN A 29 -25.44 -4.14 10.86
CA ASN A 29 -25.80 -4.53 9.48
C ASN A 29 -25.35 -3.50 8.42
N GLN A 30 -24.50 -2.53 8.79
CA GLN A 30 -24.07 -1.46 7.90
C GLN A 30 -22.84 -1.93 7.11
N HIS A 31 -23.07 -2.26 5.85
CA HIS A 31 -22.02 -2.43 4.85
C HIS A 31 -21.52 -1.07 4.34
N GLU A 32 -21.23 -0.13 5.26
CA GLU A 32 -20.95 1.27 4.90
C GLU A 32 -19.78 1.85 5.68
N PHE A 33 -18.84 2.46 4.96
CA PHE A 33 -17.86 3.36 5.55
C PHE A 33 -18.41 4.78 5.59
N ASN A 34 -18.20 5.46 6.71
CA ASN A 34 -18.54 6.87 6.86
C ASN A 34 -17.69 7.74 5.93
N GLY A 35 -18.34 8.67 5.23
CA GLY A 35 -17.69 9.60 4.32
C GLY A 35 -16.84 10.62 5.07
N SER A 36 -15.55 10.30 5.24
CA SER A 36 -14.56 11.22 5.79
C SER A 36 -14.30 12.39 4.84
N ARG A 37 -13.63 13.43 5.35
CA ARG A 37 -13.21 14.59 4.55
C ARG A 37 -12.29 14.16 3.41
N GLU A 38 -11.45 13.17 3.67
CA GLU A 38 -10.49 12.60 2.74
C GLU A 38 -11.21 11.84 1.61
N LEU A 39 -12.23 11.03 1.94
CA LEU A 39 -13.06 10.37 0.93
C LEU A 39 -13.86 11.34 0.07
N LYS A 40 -14.40 12.41 0.68
CA LYS A 40 -15.08 13.49 -0.07
C LYS A 40 -14.13 14.17 -1.06
N ARG A 41 -12.87 14.41 -0.66
CA ARG A 41 -11.84 14.97 -1.54
C ARG A 41 -11.50 14.03 -2.69
N LEU A 42 -11.43 12.72 -2.43
CA LEU A 42 -11.07 11.70 -3.41
C LEU A 42 -12.19 11.39 -4.42
N LEU A 43 -13.42 11.23 -3.92
CA LEU A 43 -14.58 10.76 -4.70
C LEU A 43 -15.49 11.90 -5.18
N GLY A 44 -15.34 13.09 -4.60
CA GLY A 44 -16.14 14.27 -4.90
C GLY A 44 -17.50 14.28 -4.18
N THR A 45 -18.19 15.41 -4.23
CA THR A 45 -19.48 15.64 -3.56
C THR A 45 -20.54 16.23 -4.52
N GLY A 46 -20.35 16.09 -5.83
CA GLY A 46 -20.90 17.05 -6.80
C GLY A 46 -22.05 16.61 -7.70
N SER A 47 -22.48 15.35 -7.71
CA SER A 47 -23.45 14.88 -8.72
C SER A 47 -24.86 14.61 -8.21
N GLY A 48 -25.04 14.45 -6.89
CA GLY A 48 -26.28 13.91 -6.32
C GLY A 48 -26.61 12.46 -6.72
N GLN A 49 -25.89 11.89 -7.68
CA GLN A 49 -26.09 10.53 -8.16
C GLN A 49 -25.25 9.55 -7.35
N LYS A 50 -25.88 8.41 -6.98
CA LYS A 50 -25.15 7.28 -6.42
C LYS A 50 -24.13 6.79 -7.45
N LYS A 51 -22.85 6.79 -7.08
CA LYS A 51 -21.77 6.34 -7.95
C LYS A 51 -21.34 4.95 -7.54
N ARG A 52 -21.78 3.93 -8.28
CA ARG A 52 -21.25 2.57 -8.15
C ARG A 52 -19.93 2.46 -8.89
N ILE A 53 -18.91 1.94 -8.22
CA ILE A 53 -17.54 1.85 -8.73
C ILE A 53 -17.07 0.41 -8.54
N VAL A 54 -16.46 -0.16 -9.58
CA VAL A 54 -15.80 -1.46 -9.51
C VAL A 54 -14.58 -1.33 -8.60
N THR A 55 -14.44 -2.27 -7.68
CA THR A 55 -13.44 -2.17 -6.62
C THR A 55 -12.75 -3.49 -6.39
N LYS A 56 -11.42 -3.45 -6.39
CA LYS A 56 -10.57 -4.53 -5.90
C LYS A 56 -10.38 -4.36 -4.40
N PHE A 57 -10.65 -5.41 -3.63
CA PHE A 57 -10.44 -5.44 -2.18
C PHE A 57 -9.22 -6.29 -1.88
N ILE A 58 -8.40 -5.82 -0.96
CA ILE A 58 -7.22 -6.49 -0.45
C ILE A 58 -7.23 -6.40 1.07
N TRP A 59 -6.94 -7.50 1.74
CA TRP A 59 -6.56 -7.51 3.14
C TRP A 59 -5.12 -8.01 3.26
N LEU A 60 -4.32 -7.35 4.10
CA LEU A 60 -2.94 -7.72 4.39
C LEU A 60 -2.76 -7.94 5.89
N GLY A 61 -2.30 -9.15 6.23
CA GLY A 61 -2.01 -9.60 7.59
C GLY A 61 -0.64 -9.17 8.08
N GLU A 62 0.09 -10.07 8.76
CA GLU A 62 1.46 -9.78 9.21
C GLU A 62 2.51 -10.17 8.17
N VAL A 63 2.71 -11.47 7.91
CA VAL A 63 3.83 -11.95 7.09
C VAL A 63 3.33 -12.87 6.00
N ASN A 64 3.50 -12.44 4.74
CA ASN A 64 3.09 -13.17 3.53
C ASN A 64 1.63 -13.63 3.51
N GLU A 65 0.77 -12.93 4.25
CA GLU A 65 -0.66 -13.21 4.32
C GLU A 65 -1.39 -12.07 3.62
N GLY A 66 -1.95 -12.37 2.45
CA GLY A 66 -2.74 -11.43 1.67
C GLY A 66 -3.91 -12.17 1.05
N ILE A 67 -5.10 -11.62 1.17
CA ILE A 67 -6.27 -12.09 0.43
C ILE A 67 -6.83 -10.97 -0.42
N SER A 68 -7.36 -11.32 -1.58
CA SER A 68 -8.00 -10.38 -2.47
C SER A 68 -9.41 -10.83 -2.83
N SER A 69 -10.26 -9.86 -3.18
CA SER A 69 -11.62 -10.13 -3.63
C SER A 69 -12.07 -9.05 -4.60
N GLU A 70 -12.82 -9.45 -5.62
CA GLU A 70 -13.53 -8.50 -6.48
C GLU A 70 -14.82 -8.03 -5.81
N GLY A 71 -15.23 -6.80 -6.10
CA GLY A 71 -16.48 -6.26 -5.60
C GLY A 71 -16.81 -4.90 -6.15
N PHE A 72 -17.62 -4.17 -5.39
CA PHE A 72 -17.97 -2.80 -5.72
C PHE A 72 -18.18 -1.98 -4.46
N VAL A 73 -18.03 -0.67 -4.63
CA VAL A 73 -18.52 0.30 -3.65
C VAL A 73 -19.53 1.24 -4.30
N THR A 74 -20.39 1.83 -3.50
CA THR A 74 -21.32 2.87 -3.93
C THR A 74 -21.13 4.11 -3.06
N TRP A 75 -20.65 5.19 -3.67
CA TRP A 75 -20.52 6.48 -3.02
C TRP A 75 -21.78 7.31 -3.21
N TYR A 76 -22.36 7.81 -2.12
CA TYR A 76 -23.61 8.57 -2.18
C TYR A 76 -23.80 9.49 -0.97
N ASP A 77 -24.65 10.51 -1.13
CA ASP A 77 -25.16 11.30 -0.01
C ASP A 77 -26.45 10.65 0.50
N ALA A 78 -26.42 10.10 1.71
CA ALA A 78 -27.58 9.47 2.34
C ALA A 78 -28.67 10.48 2.76
N ARG A 79 -28.36 11.77 2.69
CA ARG A 79 -29.29 12.88 2.93
C ARG A 79 -29.48 13.75 1.70
N LEU A 80 -29.39 13.16 0.51
CA LEU A 80 -29.52 13.90 -0.75
C LEU A 80 -30.75 14.82 -0.80
N ASP A 81 -31.89 14.34 -0.32
CA ASP A 81 -33.16 15.10 -0.33
C ASP A 81 -33.29 16.08 0.86
N HIS A 82 -32.33 16.12 1.78
CA HIS A 82 -32.37 17.01 2.93
C HIS A 82 -31.90 18.41 2.53
N PRO A 83 -32.66 19.47 2.84
CA PRO A 83 -32.42 20.82 2.30
C PRO A 83 -31.10 21.50 2.70
N THR A 84 -30.36 20.96 3.68
CA THR A 84 -29.23 21.63 4.33
C THR A 84 -28.15 20.69 4.88
N ARG A 85 -28.44 19.39 4.98
CA ARG A 85 -27.54 18.41 5.61
C ARG A 85 -27.11 17.40 4.58
N SER A 86 -25.80 17.19 4.48
CA SER A 86 -25.22 16.10 3.69
C SER A 86 -24.60 15.06 4.61
N GLU A 87 -24.80 13.80 4.29
CA GLU A 87 -24.22 12.66 4.99
C GLU A 87 -23.71 11.65 3.98
N TYR A 88 -22.48 11.84 3.54
CA TYR A 88 -21.85 10.95 2.59
C TYR A 88 -21.50 9.61 3.21
N ARG A 89 -21.81 8.53 2.50
CA ARG A 89 -21.50 7.16 2.87
C ARG A 89 -20.95 6.39 1.69
N LEU A 90 -20.09 5.44 1.99
CA LEU A 90 -19.48 4.54 1.02
C LEU A 90 -19.96 3.12 1.33
N TYR A 91 -21.03 2.71 0.66
CA TYR A 91 -21.50 1.33 0.73
C TYR A 91 -20.52 0.39 0.05
N PHE A 92 -20.30 -0.80 0.58
CA PHE A 92 -19.43 -1.83 -0.01
C PHE A 92 -20.16 -3.17 -0.14
N SER A 93 -19.77 -3.97 -1.12
CA SER A 93 -20.21 -5.37 -1.21
C SER A 93 -19.52 -6.24 -0.18
N THR A 94 -20.26 -7.16 0.44
CA THR A 94 -19.66 -8.24 1.26
C THR A 94 -18.79 -9.15 0.40
N ASN A 95 -17.61 -9.48 0.91
CA ASN A 95 -16.63 -10.39 0.33
C ASN A 95 -15.67 -10.86 1.44
N ASP A 96 -14.69 -11.69 1.09
CA ASP A 96 -13.78 -12.30 2.08
C ASP A 96 -12.99 -11.24 2.85
N VAL A 97 -12.52 -10.19 2.17
CA VAL A 97 -11.78 -9.05 2.77
C VAL A 97 -12.63 -8.29 3.79
N THR A 98 -13.84 -7.87 3.40
CA THR A 98 -14.75 -7.11 4.27
C THR A 98 -15.31 -7.96 5.42
N SER A 99 -15.29 -9.29 5.29
CA SER A 99 -15.77 -10.22 6.34
C SER A 99 -14.74 -10.44 7.45
N ILE A 100 -13.46 -10.18 7.19
CA ILE A 100 -12.37 -10.35 8.17
C ILE A 100 -11.83 -9.00 8.68
N ALA A 101 -12.27 -7.88 8.13
CA ALA A 101 -11.84 -6.57 8.57
C ALA A 101 -12.32 -6.30 10.01
N GLU A 102 -11.41 -5.88 10.89
CA GLU A 102 -11.70 -5.67 12.30
C GLU A 102 -11.70 -4.19 12.70
N ARG A 103 -12.31 -3.91 13.85
CA ARG A 103 -12.27 -2.58 14.44
C ARG A 103 -10.82 -2.20 14.70
N GLY A 104 -10.43 -1.01 14.26
CA GLY A 104 -9.09 -0.48 14.47
C GLY A 104 -8.15 -0.75 13.31
N ASP A 105 -8.50 -1.63 12.37
CA ASP A 105 -7.73 -1.82 11.14
C ASP A 105 -7.63 -0.52 10.35
N MET A 106 -6.55 -0.40 9.57
CA MET A 106 -6.37 0.74 8.66
C MET A 106 -7.00 0.41 7.32
N LEU A 107 -7.91 1.28 6.88
CA LEU A 107 -8.54 1.24 5.57
C LEU A 107 -7.85 2.27 4.67
N PHE A 108 -7.30 1.82 3.56
CA PHE A 108 -6.81 2.64 2.46
C PHE A 108 -7.76 2.52 1.27
N ILE A 109 -8.08 3.65 0.64
CA ILE A 109 -8.88 3.72 -0.58
C ILE A 109 -8.09 4.52 -1.61
N GLY A 110 -7.64 3.82 -2.66
CA GLY A 110 -6.94 4.41 -3.80
C GLY A 110 -7.86 4.50 -5.01
N LYS A 111 -7.89 5.66 -5.67
CA LYS A 111 -8.64 5.84 -6.91
C LYS A 111 -7.71 5.75 -8.11
N ARG A 112 -7.99 4.85 -9.05
CA ARG A 112 -7.19 4.67 -10.26
C ARG A 112 -7.60 5.66 -11.35
N THR A 113 -6.73 5.81 -12.36
CA THR A 113 -6.95 6.68 -13.52
C THR A 113 -8.08 6.20 -14.42
N ASP A 114 -8.32 4.88 -14.47
CA ASP A 114 -9.45 4.25 -15.18
C ASP A 114 -10.80 4.44 -14.46
N GLY A 115 -10.81 5.04 -13.27
CA GLY A 115 -12.00 5.33 -12.48
C GLY A 115 -12.44 4.19 -11.54
N THR A 116 -11.74 3.06 -11.51
CA THR A 116 -11.92 1.98 -10.52
C THR A 116 -11.27 2.34 -9.18
N LEU A 117 -11.57 1.57 -8.14
CA LEU A 117 -10.97 1.73 -6.82
C LEU A 117 -10.20 0.48 -6.38
N ILE A 118 -9.21 0.71 -5.52
CA ILE A 118 -8.66 -0.31 -4.65
C ILE A 118 -9.04 0.03 -3.21
N VAL A 119 -9.40 -0.99 -2.45
CA VAL A 119 -9.62 -0.95 -1.01
C VAL A 119 -8.59 -1.89 -0.39
N ILE A 120 -7.69 -1.36 0.44
CA ILE A 120 -6.71 -2.16 1.18
C ILE A 120 -7.03 -2.04 2.66
N VAL A 121 -7.12 -3.17 3.36
CA VAL A 121 -7.27 -3.24 4.82
C VAL A 121 -6.01 -3.86 5.40
N THR A 122 -5.46 -3.25 6.44
CA THR A 122 -4.33 -3.82 7.18
C THR A 122 -4.65 -3.94 8.66
N VAL A 123 -4.11 -5.00 9.28
CA VAL A 123 -4.22 -5.21 10.73
C VAL A 123 -3.72 -3.98 11.49
N GLN A 124 -4.48 -3.59 12.52
CA GLN A 124 -4.13 -2.45 13.37
C GLN A 124 -2.70 -2.53 13.94
N ASN A 125 -1.95 -1.43 13.80
CA ASN A 125 -0.60 -1.25 14.34
C ASN A 125 0.44 -2.25 13.80
N SER A 126 0.18 -2.87 12.65
CA SER A 126 1.13 -3.78 12.01
C SER A 126 2.29 -3.04 11.34
N THR A 127 3.36 -3.77 11.04
CA THR A 127 4.46 -3.25 10.22
C THR A 127 3.97 -2.86 8.82
N ILE A 128 3.12 -3.71 8.21
CA ILE A 128 2.51 -3.47 6.90
C ILE A 128 1.73 -2.15 6.88
N GLU A 129 0.97 -1.85 7.92
CA GLU A 129 0.24 -0.59 8.00
C GLU A 129 1.19 0.62 7.87
N ASN A 130 2.27 0.63 8.66
CA ASN A 130 3.23 1.73 8.66
C ASN A 130 3.99 1.82 7.32
N GLN A 131 4.31 0.67 6.72
CA GLN A 131 4.92 0.59 5.40
C GLN A 131 4.00 1.17 4.32
N LEU A 132 2.70 0.84 4.33
CA LEU A 132 1.75 1.41 3.38
C LEU A 132 1.53 2.90 3.58
N LEU A 133 1.44 3.37 4.84
CA LEU A 133 1.38 4.81 5.13
C LEU A 133 2.59 5.52 4.51
N TRP A 134 3.79 4.97 4.67
CA TRP A 134 5.01 5.51 4.05
C TRP A 134 4.98 5.41 2.52
N LEU A 135 4.62 4.27 1.94
CA LEU A 135 4.56 4.08 0.48
C LEU A 135 3.57 5.03 -0.20
N PHE A 136 2.48 5.37 0.50
CA PHE A 136 1.48 6.32 0.04
C PHE A 136 1.76 7.78 0.41
N GLY A 137 2.85 8.07 1.13
CA GLY A 137 3.18 9.42 1.57
C GLY A 137 2.17 10.03 2.56
N LEU A 138 1.53 9.18 3.37
CA LEU A 138 0.54 9.58 4.36
C LEU A 138 1.18 9.71 5.76
N PRO A 139 0.76 10.68 6.59
CA PRO A 139 1.27 10.80 7.95
C PRO A 139 0.83 9.60 8.80
N SER A 140 1.74 9.04 9.61
CA SER A 140 1.34 8.04 10.60
C SER A 140 0.47 8.68 11.68
N GLN A 141 -0.53 7.93 12.13
CA GLN A 141 -1.40 8.37 13.21
C GLN A 141 -0.79 8.16 14.60
N THR A 142 0.23 7.32 14.69
CA THR A 142 1.06 7.19 15.87
C THR A 142 1.99 8.40 15.88
N GLY A 143 1.91 9.25 16.91
CA GLY A 143 2.87 10.33 17.18
C GLY A 143 4.29 9.84 17.52
N LEU A 144 4.70 8.72 16.92
CA LEU A 144 6.09 8.38 16.71
C LEU A 144 6.63 9.48 15.83
N ASN A 145 7.35 10.41 16.45
CA ASN A 145 8.18 11.36 15.73
C ASN A 145 8.96 10.55 14.68
N PHE A 146 8.70 10.85 13.41
CA PHE A 146 9.38 10.31 12.24
C PHE A 146 10.86 10.77 12.15
N GLU A 147 11.46 11.03 13.30
CA GLU A 147 12.87 11.35 13.49
C GLU A 147 13.45 10.18 14.30
N GLY A 148 13.96 9.16 13.60
CA GLY A 148 14.87 8.19 14.24
C GLY A 148 14.45 6.71 14.28
N GLN A 149 13.46 6.26 13.52
CA GLN A 149 13.54 4.88 13.02
C GLN A 149 14.33 4.91 11.72
N ASN A 150 15.61 4.54 11.80
CA ASN A 150 16.42 4.25 10.63
C ASN A 150 15.64 3.29 9.73
N PHE A 151 15.25 3.77 8.55
CA PHE A 151 14.67 2.96 7.48
C PHE A 151 15.60 1.84 7.02
N ASP A 152 16.85 1.81 7.50
CA ASP A 152 17.81 0.72 7.30
C ASP A 152 17.34 -0.65 7.83
N ASN A 153 16.30 -0.69 8.68
CA ASN A 153 15.74 -1.93 9.23
C ASN A 153 14.33 -2.28 8.72
N ILE A 154 13.77 -1.56 7.74
CA ILE A 154 12.63 -2.13 7.04
C ILE A 154 13.18 -3.26 6.16
N ASN A 155 12.64 -4.46 6.32
CA ASN A 155 12.98 -5.57 5.43
C ASN A 155 12.56 -5.17 4.01
N ASP A 156 13.52 -4.72 3.19
CA ASP A 156 13.30 -4.35 1.79
C ASP A 156 12.53 -5.45 1.04
N VAL A 157 12.71 -6.72 1.44
CA VAL A 157 12.00 -7.90 0.92
C VAL A 157 10.49 -7.90 1.23
N GLU A 158 10.08 -7.48 2.43
CA GLU A 158 8.66 -7.45 2.81
C GLU A 158 7.92 -6.31 2.10
N ILE A 159 8.56 -5.14 1.99
CA ILE A 159 8.05 -4.03 1.16
C ILE A 159 7.91 -4.48 -0.29
N ASP A 160 8.95 -5.09 -0.86
CA ASP A 160 8.95 -5.56 -2.25
C ASP A 160 7.80 -6.56 -2.48
N PHE A 161 7.58 -7.49 -1.55
CA PHE A 161 6.44 -8.40 -1.61
C PHE A 161 5.09 -7.67 -1.60
N ILE A 162 4.85 -6.73 -0.67
CA ILE A 162 3.58 -6.01 -0.59
C ILE A 162 3.31 -5.22 -1.87
N VAL A 163 4.35 -4.55 -2.38
CA VAL A 163 4.27 -3.75 -3.60
C VAL A 163 3.97 -4.65 -4.81
N ARG A 164 4.71 -5.76 -4.98
CA ARG A 164 4.44 -6.75 -6.03
C ARG A 164 3.04 -7.33 -5.93
N PHE A 165 2.62 -7.75 -4.73
CA PHE A 165 1.28 -8.28 -4.51
C PHE A 165 0.18 -7.28 -4.90
N ILE A 166 0.31 -6.02 -4.50
CA ILE A 166 -0.65 -4.98 -4.89
C ILE A 166 -0.63 -4.77 -6.40
N PHE A 167 0.53 -4.77 -7.05
CA PHE A 167 0.63 -4.59 -8.50
C PHE A 167 0.08 -5.76 -9.30
N ASP A 168 0.37 -6.99 -8.89
CA ASP A 168 -0.20 -8.21 -9.47
C ASP A 168 -1.73 -8.16 -9.41
N GLU A 169 -2.29 -7.79 -8.25
CA GLU A 169 -3.74 -7.65 -8.06
C GLU A 169 -4.35 -6.49 -8.86
N LEU A 170 -3.55 -5.49 -9.23
CA LEU A 170 -3.94 -4.40 -10.10
C LEU A 170 -3.77 -4.71 -11.59
N GLY A 171 -3.15 -5.86 -11.91
CA GLY A 171 -2.74 -6.23 -13.27
C GLY A 171 -1.72 -5.25 -13.85
N ILE A 172 -0.86 -4.70 -13.00
CA ILE A 172 0.21 -3.78 -13.40
C ILE A 172 1.49 -4.61 -13.53
N ASP A 173 1.97 -4.76 -14.76
CA ASP A 173 3.28 -5.34 -15.01
C ASP A 173 4.34 -4.34 -14.56
N ILE A 174 5.07 -4.68 -13.50
CA ILE A 174 6.25 -3.94 -13.09
C ILE A 174 7.38 -4.42 -14.01
N GLU A 175 7.97 -3.51 -14.79
CA GLU A 175 9.26 -3.79 -15.41
C GLU A 175 10.27 -3.96 -14.27
N GLU A 176 10.75 -5.20 -14.05
CA GLU A 176 11.83 -5.42 -13.11
C GLU A 176 12.99 -4.52 -13.53
N PRO A 177 13.54 -3.68 -12.64
CA PRO A 177 14.75 -2.95 -12.97
C PRO A 177 15.77 -4.00 -13.40
N GLU A 178 16.33 -3.84 -14.60
CA GLU A 178 17.34 -4.74 -15.16
C GLU A 178 18.34 -5.05 -14.04
N THR A 179 18.27 -6.27 -13.51
CA THR A 179 19.16 -6.69 -12.45
C THR A 179 20.48 -7.01 -13.11
N ASP A 180 21.32 -5.98 -13.32
CA ASP A 180 22.72 -6.12 -13.72
C ASP A 180 23.42 -7.24 -12.90
N SER A 181 22.94 -7.48 -11.68
CA SER A 181 23.36 -8.54 -10.76
C SER A 181 23.23 -9.97 -11.31
N LEU A 182 22.18 -10.32 -12.07
CA LEU A 182 22.02 -11.69 -12.59
C LEU A 182 22.94 -11.97 -13.77
N ASP A 183 23.07 -11.01 -14.68
CA ASP A 183 23.98 -11.13 -15.82
C ASP A 183 25.44 -11.14 -15.38
N ASP A 184 25.81 -10.32 -14.38
CA ASP A 184 27.13 -10.37 -13.76
C ASP A 184 27.43 -11.73 -13.10
N ILE A 185 26.43 -12.35 -12.47
CA ILE A 185 26.57 -13.70 -11.90
C ILE A 185 26.72 -14.74 -13.02
N LEU A 186 25.92 -14.64 -14.08
CA LEU A 186 25.97 -15.55 -15.23
C LEU A 186 27.30 -15.46 -15.97
N ILE A 187 27.83 -14.25 -16.15
CA ILE A 187 29.17 -13.99 -16.70
C ILE A 187 30.24 -14.57 -15.77
N LYS A 188 30.13 -14.32 -14.45
CA LYS A 188 31.12 -14.77 -13.46
C LYS A 188 31.24 -16.30 -13.37
N PHE A 189 30.14 -17.02 -13.59
CA PHE A 189 30.15 -18.48 -13.60
C PHE A 189 30.11 -19.10 -15.00
N ASN A 190 30.22 -18.27 -16.04
CA ASN A 190 30.34 -18.69 -17.44
C ASN A 190 29.23 -19.70 -17.85
N GLY A 191 28.01 -19.46 -17.34
CA GLY A 191 26.84 -20.32 -17.59
C GLY A 191 26.79 -21.66 -16.84
N VAL A 192 27.74 -21.96 -15.95
CA VAL A 192 27.75 -23.21 -15.16
C VAL A 192 27.29 -22.93 -13.73
N PHE A 193 26.26 -23.63 -13.27
CA PHE A 193 25.75 -23.43 -11.92
C PHE A 193 26.82 -23.78 -10.86
N PRO A 194 27.19 -22.84 -9.97
CA PRO A 194 28.24 -23.08 -8.99
C PRO A 194 27.81 -24.10 -7.94
N SER A 195 28.79 -24.76 -7.31
CA SER A 195 28.51 -25.61 -6.15
C SER A 195 27.85 -24.81 -5.02
N THR A 196 27.01 -25.46 -4.22
CA THR A 196 26.31 -24.86 -3.07
C THR A 196 27.24 -24.06 -2.15
N ARG A 197 28.48 -24.53 -1.96
CA ARG A 197 29.48 -23.85 -1.14
C ARG A 197 29.94 -22.52 -1.75
N VAL A 198 30.15 -22.48 -3.06
CA VAL A 198 30.58 -21.30 -3.81
C VAL A 198 29.43 -20.30 -3.91
N PHE A 199 28.21 -20.78 -4.18
CA PHE A 199 27.02 -19.95 -4.22
C PHE A 199 26.71 -19.30 -2.86
N SER A 200 26.80 -20.08 -1.77
CA SER A 200 26.62 -19.57 -0.40
C SER A 200 27.68 -18.54 0.01
N ALA A 201 28.92 -18.66 -0.50
CA ALA A 201 29.96 -17.66 -0.26
C ALA A 201 29.69 -16.37 -1.03
N LEU A 202 29.22 -16.49 -2.29
CA LEU A 202 28.86 -15.35 -3.13
C LEU A 202 27.69 -14.55 -2.54
N ALA A 203 26.62 -15.21 -2.09
CA ALA A 203 25.48 -14.55 -1.44
C ALA A 203 25.93 -13.67 -0.26
N ARG A 204 26.82 -14.21 0.58
CA ARG A 204 27.43 -13.49 1.71
C ARG A 204 28.36 -12.34 1.32
N THR A 205 28.79 -12.27 0.06
CA THR A 205 29.62 -11.17 -0.44
C THR A 205 28.77 -10.07 -1.08
N ILE A 206 27.68 -10.43 -1.77
CA ILE A 206 26.73 -9.48 -2.37
C ILE A 206 26.08 -8.63 -1.27
N ASP A 207 25.67 -9.25 -0.16
CA ASP A 207 25.12 -8.55 1.03
C ASP A 207 26.08 -7.48 1.60
N LYS A 208 27.39 -7.60 1.36
CA LYS A 208 28.40 -6.64 1.86
C LYS A 208 28.72 -5.52 0.87
N VAL A 209 28.54 -5.75 -0.42
CA VAL A 209 28.83 -4.76 -1.47
C VAL A 209 27.74 -3.68 -1.52
N ASP A 210 26.48 -4.06 -1.32
CA ASP A 210 25.36 -3.11 -1.24
C ASP A 210 25.48 -2.16 -0.04
N LEU A 211 26.03 -2.64 1.08
CA LEU A 211 26.30 -1.83 2.27
C LEU A 211 27.43 -0.80 2.06
N GLN A 212 28.36 -1.05 1.12
CA GLN A 212 29.46 -0.11 0.83
C GLN A 212 29.12 0.92 -0.26
N GLN A 213 28.20 0.61 -1.17
CA GLN A 213 27.72 1.62 -2.12
C GLN A 213 26.78 2.64 -1.48
N LYS A 214 25.93 2.24 -0.52
CA LYS A 214 25.10 3.18 0.26
C LYS A 214 25.91 4.14 1.13
N SER A 215 27.07 3.75 1.65
CA SER A 215 27.93 4.63 2.46
C SER A 215 28.78 5.61 1.63
N GLY A 216 29.08 5.30 0.36
CA GLY A 216 29.83 6.19 -0.54
C GLY A 216 29.03 7.33 -1.18
N GLN A 217 27.69 7.25 -1.16
CA GLN A 217 26.80 8.28 -1.73
C GLN A 217 26.45 9.41 -0.75
N LEU A 218 26.63 9.19 0.55
CA LEU A 218 26.40 10.21 1.60
C LEU A 218 27.53 11.26 1.70
N ASP A 219 28.69 11.04 1.08
CA ASP A 219 29.88 11.90 1.26
C ASP A 219 30.19 12.83 0.05
N LYS A 220 29.32 12.88 -0.97
CA LYS A 220 29.54 13.70 -2.19
C LYS A 220 28.59 14.89 -2.35
N GLY A 221 27.92 15.29 -1.28
CA GLY A 221 27.01 16.44 -1.29
C GLY A 221 27.45 17.56 -0.35
N HIS A 222 28.65 18.12 -0.48
CA HIS A 222 28.99 19.52 -0.10
C HIS A 222 30.46 19.85 -0.47
N ALA A 223 30.70 20.23 -1.73
CA ALA A 223 31.85 21.07 -2.08
C ALA A 223 31.63 21.70 -3.47
N ALA A 224 30.87 22.79 -3.52
CA ALA A 224 30.93 23.73 -4.63
C ALA A 224 30.75 25.15 -4.08
N THR A 225 31.88 25.84 -3.90
CA THR A 225 31.95 27.30 -3.94
C THR A 225 33.33 27.65 -4.48
N PHE A 226 33.41 27.94 -5.78
CA PHE A 226 33.78 29.23 -6.38
C PHE A 226 33.79 29.08 -7.91
#